data_AF-A0AAD6Y3Q9-F1
#
_entry.id   AF-A0AAD6Y3Q9-F1
#
_cell.length_a   1.000
_cell.length_b   1.000
_cell.length_c   1.000
_cell.angle_alpha   90.00
_cell.angle_beta   90.00
_cell.angle_gamma   90.00
#
_symmetry.space_group_name_H-M   'P 1'
#
loop_
_entity.id
_entity.type
_entity.pdbx_description
1 polymer ?
#
loop_
_entity_poly.entity_id
_entity_poly.type
_entity_poly.pdbx_seq_one_letter_code
_entity_poly.pdbx_strand_id
1 'polypeptide(L)'
;MAFFTGSLFCLVCLVATTIAATTTPVTPPYYVITNAETPSLNRPGLTPVGQQRANACIPQIFSQLNIGLILSCSVDKEGKDGLLCPNAVLTATPLAKALGLNITLCATGEGSKDECVPDKLQAFFKTSTKSALIVWDSSEVDDLLEDANVKDAGMDIDDTVETPDVILTVPGLGVRVRPIATSMNCTGIDGPGPA
;
A
#
# COMPACT_ATOMS: atom_id res chain seq x y z
N MET A 1 -22.81 47.09 68.79
CA MET A 1 -22.65 47.31 67.34
C MET A 1 -21.82 46.16 66.78
N ALA A 2 -22.37 45.52 65.75
CA ALA A 2 -21.81 44.41 64.97
C ALA A 2 -20.53 44.86 64.20
N PHE A 3 -19.66 44.01 63.64
CA PHE A 3 -19.92 42.84 62.80
C PHE A 3 -18.75 41.84 62.82
N PHE A 4 -19.11 40.55 62.83
CA PHE A 4 -18.29 39.43 62.35
C PHE A 4 -18.25 39.46 60.81
N THR A 5 -17.07 39.35 60.20
CA THR A 5 -16.95 38.99 58.78
C THR A 5 -16.02 37.79 58.67
N GLY A 6 -16.63 36.60 58.64
CA GLY A 6 -15.98 35.36 58.25
C GLY A 6 -15.74 35.36 56.74
N SER A 7 -14.48 35.22 56.33
CA SER A 7 -14.11 34.98 54.95
C SER A 7 -14.15 33.48 54.70
N LEU A 8 -15.32 33.00 54.28
CA LEU A 8 -15.53 31.64 53.82
C LEU A 8 -14.84 31.47 52.45
N PHE A 9 -13.57 31.06 52.45
CA PHE A 9 -12.87 30.64 51.23
C PHE A 9 -13.52 29.34 50.75
N CYS A 10 -14.47 29.47 49.82
CA CYS A 10 -15.09 28.37 49.11
C CYS A 10 -14.03 27.74 48.20
N LEU A 11 -13.40 26.67 48.70
CA LEU A 11 -12.49 25.81 47.94
C LEU A 11 -13.33 25.04 46.91
N VAL A 12 -13.62 25.67 45.77
CA VAL A 12 -14.22 25.00 44.61
C VAL A 12 -13.14 24.08 44.03
N CYS A 13 -13.18 22.81 44.44
CA CYS A 13 -12.42 21.74 43.80
C CYS A 13 -12.87 21.61 42.35
N LEU A 14 -12.10 22.23 41.45
CA LEU A 14 -12.23 22.05 40.01
C LEU A 14 -11.80 20.62 39.68
N VAL A 15 -12.75 19.68 39.66
CA VAL A 15 -12.51 18.32 39.18
C VAL A 15 -12.27 18.41 37.68
N ALA A 16 -11.00 18.46 37.29
CA ALA A 16 -10.59 18.37 35.90
C ALA A 16 -10.89 16.95 35.39
N THR A 17 -12.05 16.77 34.75
CA THR A 17 -12.40 15.56 34.01
C THR A 17 -11.48 15.47 32.78
N THR A 18 -10.38 14.73 32.91
CA THR A 18 -9.57 14.32 31.77
C THR A 18 -10.40 13.34 30.93
N ILE A 19 -10.99 13.83 29.85
CA ILE A 19 -11.62 13.01 28.84
C ILE A 19 -10.48 12.23 28.18
N ALA A 20 -10.28 10.97 28.59
CA ALA A 20 -9.39 10.07 27.90
C ALA A 20 -9.99 9.80 26.53
N ALA A 21 -9.50 10.51 25.50
CA ALA A 21 -9.84 10.22 24.12
C ALA A 21 -9.33 8.80 23.81
N THR A 22 -10.23 7.84 23.75
CA THR A 22 -9.93 6.51 23.23
C THR A 22 -9.71 6.65 21.73
N THR A 23 -8.47 6.90 21.31
CA THR A 23 -8.09 6.81 19.91
C THR A 23 -8.21 5.34 19.51
N THR A 24 -9.30 4.99 18.84
CA THR A 24 -9.40 3.70 18.14
C THR A 24 -8.15 3.56 17.27
N PRO A 25 -7.40 2.45 17.34
CA PRO A 25 -6.24 2.25 16.49
C PRO A 25 -6.72 2.32 15.03
N VAL A 26 -6.35 3.40 14.34
CA VAL A 26 -6.60 3.52 12.91
C VAL A 26 -5.54 2.67 12.25
N THR A 27 -5.96 1.58 11.61
CA THR A 27 -5.06 0.76 10.80
C THR A 27 -4.43 1.65 9.73
N PRO A 28 -3.09 1.70 9.60
CA PRO A 28 -2.45 2.46 8.54
C PRO A 28 -2.91 1.99 7.16
N PRO A 29 -2.86 2.87 6.14
CA PRO A 29 -3.20 2.47 4.79
C PRO A 29 -2.18 1.47 4.25
N TYR A 30 -2.60 0.70 3.26
CA TYR A 30 -1.68 -0.01 2.38
C TYR A 30 -1.85 0.47 0.94
N TYR A 31 -0.80 0.29 0.16
CA TYR A 31 -0.70 0.77 -1.21
C TYR A 31 -0.52 -0.41 -2.15
N VAL A 32 -1.12 -0.32 -3.34
CA VAL A 32 -0.90 -1.29 -4.42
C VAL A 32 -0.37 -0.54 -5.63
N ILE A 33 0.68 -1.07 -6.24
CA ILE A 33 1.20 -0.65 -7.53
C ILE A 33 1.43 -1.90 -8.38
N THR A 34 1.40 -1.74 -9.71
CA THR A 34 1.80 -2.79 -10.65
C THR A 34 3.30 -2.74 -10.91
N ASN A 35 3.84 -3.72 -11.63
CA ASN A 35 5.20 -3.65 -12.17
C ASN A 35 5.40 -2.39 -13.02
N ALA A 36 6.61 -1.83 -12.96
CA ALA A 36 7.03 -0.79 -13.89
C ALA A 36 7.08 -1.31 -15.34
N GLU A 37 7.28 -0.40 -16.30
CA GLU A 37 7.21 -0.67 -17.73
C GLU A 37 8.04 -1.89 -18.15
N THR A 38 7.39 -2.90 -18.71
CA THR A 38 8.01 -4.17 -19.12
C THR A 38 8.18 -4.24 -20.64
N PRO A 39 9.13 -5.04 -21.15
CA PRO A 39 9.24 -5.21 -22.59
C PRO A 39 8.05 -6.01 -23.13
N SER A 40 7.54 -5.60 -24.29
CA SER A 40 6.39 -6.24 -24.95
C SER A 40 6.58 -7.75 -25.17
N LEU A 41 5.45 -8.45 -25.36
CA LEU A 41 5.40 -9.91 -25.53
C LEU A 41 5.85 -10.67 -24.27
N ASN A 42 5.51 -10.15 -23.08
CA ASN A 42 5.78 -10.77 -21.79
C ASN A 42 7.24 -11.15 -21.61
N ARG A 43 8.17 -10.33 -22.12
CA ARG A 43 9.60 -10.59 -21.99
C ARG A 43 10.05 -10.27 -20.57
N PRO A 44 10.97 -11.06 -20.01
CA PRO A 44 11.45 -10.83 -18.66
C PRO A 44 12.25 -9.53 -18.55
N GLY A 45 12.12 -8.86 -17.41
CA GLY A 45 12.84 -7.65 -17.06
C GLY A 45 12.01 -6.37 -17.16
N LEU A 46 12.66 -5.25 -16.85
CA LEU A 46 12.10 -3.90 -17.01
C LEU A 46 12.75 -3.23 -18.22
N THR A 47 11.95 -2.45 -18.96
CA THR A 47 12.47 -1.54 -19.99
C THR A 47 13.39 -0.49 -19.36
N PRO A 48 14.18 0.26 -20.15
CA PRO A 48 14.95 1.39 -19.61
C PRO A 48 14.08 2.42 -18.85
N VAL A 49 12.86 2.68 -19.35
CA VAL A 49 11.88 3.56 -18.69
C VAL A 49 11.40 2.94 -17.38
N GLY A 50 11.06 1.66 -17.37
CA GLY A 50 10.66 0.93 -16.16
C GLY A 50 11.76 0.86 -15.11
N GLN A 51 13.02 0.72 -15.53
CA GLN A 51 14.17 0.82 -14.64
C GLN A 51 14.28 2.24 -14.05
N GLN A 52 14.04 3.29 -14.83
CA GLN A 52 14.06 4.65 -14.32
C GLN A 52 12.94 4.86 -13.29
N ARG A 53 11.72 4.38 -13.56
CA ARG A 53 10.59 4.45 -12.63
C ARG A 53 10.90 3.72 -11.32
N ALA A 54 11.39 2.48 -11.41
CA ALA A 54 11.75 1.65 -10.27
C ALA A 54 12.90 2.23 -9.44
N ASN A 55 13.93 2.79 -10.08
CA ASN A 55 15.13 3.25 -9.38
C ASN A 55 15.02 4.68 -8.85
N ALA A 56 14.32 5.58 -9.55
CA ALA A 56 14.33 7.00 -9.24
C ALA A 56 12.97 7.50 -8.72
N CYS A 57 11.86 7.05 -9.30
CA CYS A 57 10.55 7.60 -8.97
C CYS A 57 9.92 6.92 -7.74
N ILE A 58 9.75 5.60 -7.79
CA ILE A 58 9.10 4.82 -6.73
C ILE A 58 9.79 5.05 -5.36
N PRO A 59 11.14 5.01 -5.24
CA PRO A 59 11.80 5.30 -3.99
C PRO A 59 11.50 6.69 -3.42
N GLN A 60 11.43 7.72 -4.27
CA GLN A 60 11.14 9.09 -3.83
C GLN A 60 9.74 9.21 -3.23
N ILE A 61 8.73 8.66 -3.91
CA ILE A 61 7.34 8.70 -3.46
C ILE A 61 7.19 7.92 -2.15
N PHE A 62 7.59 6.65 -2.14
CA PHE A 62 7.29 5.74 -1.04
C PHE A 62 8.19 5.93 0.19
N SER A 63 9.33 6.63 0.05
CA SER A 63 10.15 7.02 1.20
C SER A 63 9.41 7.87 2.24
N GLN A 64 8.38 8.60 1.81
CA GLN A 64 7.58 9.48 2.66
C GLN A 64 6.37 8.79 3.30
N LEU A 65 6.03 7.57 2.85
CA LEU A 65 4.80 6.86 3.23
C LEU A 65 5.00 5.88 4.40
N ASN A 66 6.13 5.96 5.11
CA ASN A 66 6.44 5.13 6.29
C ASN A 66 6.18 3.63 6.06
N ILE A 67 6.66 3.10 4.93
CA ILE A 67 6.50 1.69 4.57
C ILE A 67 7.31 0.81 5.51
N GLY A 68 6.68 -0.24 6.04
CA GLY A 68 7.30 -1.24 6.90
C GLY A 68 7.16 -2.68 6.40
N LEU A 69 6.40 -2.89 5.33
CA LEU A 69 6.22 -4.18 4.68
C LEU A 69 6.15 -3.96 3.17
N ILE A 70 6.87 -4.79 2.41
CA ILE A 70 6.76 -4.88 0.97
C ILE A 70 6.36 -6.30 0.62
N LEU A 71 5.24 -6.45 -0.09
CA LEU A 71 4.73 -7.71 -0.61
C LEU A 71 4.86 -7.71 -2.14
N SER A 72 5.16 -8.88 -2.70
CA SER A 72 5.13 -9.07 -4.15
C SER A 72 4.78 -10.51 -4.50
N CYS A 73 4.44 -10.77 -5.75
CA CYS A 73 4.13 -12.12 -6.21
C CYS A 73 5.39 -12.93 -6.50
N SER A 74 5.28 -14.24 -6.39
CA SER A 74 6.25 -15.20 -6.91
C SER A 74 5.60 -16.06 -7.96
N VAL A 75 6.39 -16.54 -8.92
CA VAL A 75 5.95 -17.53 -9.92
C VAL A 75 5.19 -18.68 -9.28
N ASP A 76 4.21 -19.21 -10.02
CA ASP A 76 3.40 -20.33 -9.59
C ASP A 76 4.27 -21.58 -9.36
N LYS A 77 3.72 -22.56 -8.64
CA LYS A 77 4.41 -23.84 -8.41
C LYS A 77 4.43 -24.73 -9.64
N GLU A 78 3.58 -24.45 -10.62
CA GLU A 78 3.41 -25.28 -11.83
C GLU A 78 4.26 -24.79 -13.01
N GLY A 79 4.94 -23.65 -12.86
CA GLY A 79 5.86 -23.10 -13.86
C GLY A 79 5.15 -22.62 -15.11
N LYS A 80 3.87 -22.25 -15.05
CA LYS A 80 3.14 -21.80 -16.23
C LYS A 80 3.61 -20.40 -16.64
N ASP A 81 3.83 -20.28 -17.95
CA ASP A 81 3.93 -19.01 -18.66
C ASP A 81 2.69 -18.16 -18.34
N GLY A 82 2.88 -16.97 -17.80
CA GLY A 82 1.77 -16.03 -17.56
C GLY A 82 2.08 -14.94 -16.54
N LEU A 83 2.97 -15.21 -15.59
CA LEU A 83 3.20 -14.29 -14.47
C LEU A 83 4.54 -13.59 -14.60
N LEU A 84 4.53 -12.29 -14.92
CA LEU A 84 5.69 -11.39 -14.85
C LEU A 84 5.99 -10.96 -13.40
N CYS A 85 5.70 -11.82 -12.42
CA CYS A 85 6.08 -11.62 -11.02
C CYS A 85 7.56 -11.25 -10.80
N PRO A 86 8.53 -11.81 -11.56
CA PRO A 86 9.90 -11.31 -11.51
C PRO A 86 10.01 -9.80 -11.81
N ASN A 87 9.19 -9.25 -12.71
CA ASN A 87 9.17 -7.82 -13.03
C ASN A 87 8.58 -6.99 -11.88
N ALA A 88 7.55 -7.49 -11.18
CA ALA A 88 7.03 -6.87 -9.96
C ALA A 88 8.10 -6.83 -8.86
N VAL A 89 8.83 -7.94 -8.66
CA VAL A 89 9.96 -8.00 -7.71
C VAL A 89 11.08 -7.04 -8.11
N LEU A 90 11.45 -6.98 -9.40
CA LEU A 90 12.45 -6.03 -9.91
C LEU A 90 12.02 -4.58 -9.69
N THR A 91 10.72 -4.28 -9.84
CA THR A 91 10.14 -2.95 -9.59
C THR A 91 10.27 -2.55 -8.11
N ALA A 92 10.01 -3.49 -7.20
CA ALA A 92 10.04 -3.25 -5.76
C ALA A 92 11.48 -3.17 -5.18
N THR A 93 12.44 -3.84 -5.83
CA THR A 93 13.79 -4.06 -5.30
C THR A 93 14.54 -2.77 -4.92
N PRO A 94 14.56 -1.69 -5.74
CA PRO A 94 15.26 -0.48 -5.39
C PRO A 94 14.71 0.19 -4.12
N LEU A 95 13.38 0.24 -3.98
CA LEU A 95 12.73 0.76 -2.78
C LEU A 95 13.03 -0.10 -1.56
N ALA A 96 12.92 -1.44 -1.69
CA ALA A 96 13.22 -2.37 -0.61
C ALA A 96 14.65 -2.17 -0.08
N LYS A 97 15.62 -2.03 -0.99
CA LYS A 97 17.01 -1.72 -0.64
C LYS A 97 17.14 -0.35 0.03
N ALA A 98 16.47 0.68 -0.48
CA ALA A 98 16.53 2.02 0.10
C ALA A 98 15.94 2.09 1.52
N LEU A 99 14.90 1.30 1.80
CA LEU A 99 14.27 1.21 3.12
C LEU A 99 14.92 0.19 4.05
N GLY A 100 15.85 -0.63 3.57
CA GLY A 100 16.43 -1.73 4.34
C GLY A 100 15.42 -2.84 4.67
N LEU A 101 14.45 -3.06 3.79
CA LEU A 101 13.38 -4.06 3.93
C LEU A 101 13.61 -5.25 3.01
N ASN A 102 13.09 -6.41 3.43
CA ASN A 102 12.96 -7.58 2.56
C ASN A 102 11.62 -7.56 1.84
N ILE A 103 11.59 -8.08 0.61
CA ILE A 103 10.35 -8.34 -0.12
C ILE A 103 9.78 -9.67 0.36
N THR A 104 8.56 -9.65 0.88
CA THR A 104 7.83 -10.87 1.25
C THR A 104 7.05 -11.36 0.03
N LEU A 105 7.24 -12.63 -0.34
CA LEU A 105 6.62 -13.20 -1.53
C LEU A 105 5.34 -13.97 -1.20
N CYS A 106 4.35 -13.83 -2.06
CA CYS A 106 3.14 -14.65 -2.11
C CYS A 106 3.08 -15.42 -3.43
N ALA A 107 2.84 -16.72 -3.35
CA ALA A 107 2.67 -17.54 -4.55
C ALA A 107 1.35 -17.20 -5.25
N THR A 108 1.37 -17.25 -6.57
CA THR A 108 0.20 -17.08 -7.44
C THR A 108 -0.13 -18.38 -8.19
N GLY A 109 -1.27 -18.40 -8.88
CA GLY A 109 -1.71 -19.52 -9.71
C GLY A 109 -2.53 -20.60 -8.97
N GLU A 110 -2.98 -21.59 -9.74
CA GLU A 110 -3.82 -22.69 -9.23
C GLU A 110 -3.12 -23.44 -8.09
N GLY A 111 -3.83 -23.63 -6.96
CA GLY A 111 -3.29 -24.29 -5.77
C GLY A 111 -2.35 -23.42 -4.91
N SER A 112 -2.21 -22.14 -5.23
CA SER A 112 -1.70 -21.15 -4.29
C SER A 112 -2.73 -20.89 -3.17
N LYS A 113 -2.30 -20.19 -2.11
CA LYS A 113 -3.23 -19.81 -1.03
C LYS A 113 -3.69 -18.39 -1.32
N ASP A 114 -4.93 -18.25 -1.76
CA ASP A 114 -5.61 -16.96 -2.02
C ASP A 114 -5.53 -16.04 -0.79
N GLU A 115 -5.42 -16.63 0.41
CA GLU A 115 -5.29 -15.91 1.68
C GLU A 115 -3.88 -15.33 1.95
N CYS A 116 -2.87 -15.55 1.10
CA CYS A 116 -1.48 -15.17 1.43
C CYS A 116 -1.31 -13.68 1.72
N VAL A 117 -1.74 -12.80 0.81
CA VAL A 117 -1.64 -11.35 0.98
C VAL A 117 -2.46 -10.86 2.18
N PRO A 118 -3.77 -11.18 2.30
CA PRO A 118 -4.55 -10.72 3.45
C PRO A 118 -3.99 -11.24 4.78
N ASP A 119 -3.48 -12.47 4.86
CA ASP A 119 -2.84 -13.01 6.07
C ASP A 119 -1.58 -12.22 6.45
N LYS A 120 -0.71 -11.92 5.47
CA LYS A 120 0.52 -11.15 5.73
C LYS A 120 0.22 -9.73 6.18
N LEU A 121 -0.74 -9.06 5.53
CA LEU A 121 -1.18 -7.73 5.96
C LEU A 121 -1.77 -7.78 7.36
N GLN A 122 -2.65 -8.75 7.64
CA GLN A 122 -3.30 -8.87 8.94
C GLN A 122 -2.27 -9.13 10.05
N ALA A 123 -1.30 -10.02 9.81
CA ALA A 123 -0.22 -10.29 10.74
C ALA A 123 0.66 -9.05 10.99
N PHE A 124 0.97 -8.29 9.93
CA PHE A 124 1.78 -7.08 10.02
C PHE A 124 1.07 -5.98 10.82
N PHE A 125 -0.16 -5.63 10.46
CA PHE A 125 -0.90 -4.54 11.09
C PHE A 125 -1.33 -4.83 12.54
N LYS A 126 -1.34 -6.11 12.97
CA LYS A 126 -1.52 -6.46 14.39
C LYS A 126 -0.40 -5.90 15.29
N THR A 127 0.79 -5.65 14.74
CA THR A 127 1.99 -5.30 15.52
C THR A 127 2.69 -4.03 15.05
N SER A 128 2.23 -3.43 13.94
CA SER A 128 2.90 -2.33 13.25
C SER A 128 1.94 -1.17 13.00
N THR A 129 2.45 0.04 13.18
CA THR A 129 1.79 1.31 12.79
C THR A 129 2.32 1.87 11.46
N LYS A 130 3.19 1.12 10.78
CA LYS A 130 3.72 1.46 9.45
C LYS A 130 2.76 1.01 8.36
N SER A 131 2.84 1.63 7.19
CA SER A 131 2.08 1.22 6.01
C SER A 131 2.72 0.01 5.31
N ALA A 132 1.96 -0.64 4.45
CA ALA A 132 2.42 -1.73 3.59
C ALA A 132 2.34 -1.33 2.12
N LEU A 133 3.24 -1.86 1.31
CA LEU A 133 3.21 -1.75 -0.15
C LEU A 133 3.08 -3.15 -0.76
N ILE A 134 2.16 -3.30 -1.68
CA ILE A 134 2.03 -4.48 -2.54
C ILE A 134 2.46 -4.07 -3.95
N VAL A 135 3.40 -4.81 -4.51
CA VAL A 135 3.86 -4.65 -5.89
C VAL A 135 3.50 -5.92 -6.63
N TRP A 136 2.55 -5.83 -7.56
CA TRP A 136 1.99 -7.00 -8.23
C TRP A 136 2.18 -6.97 -9.73
N ASP A 137 1.89 -8.09 -10.36
CA ASP A 137 1.77 -8.15 -11.81
C ASP A 137 0.56 -7.34 -12.28
N SER A 138 0.73 -6.54 -13.33
CA SER A 138 -0.35 -5.76 -13.92
C SER A 138 -1.50 -6.62 -14.46
N SER A 139 -1.23 -7.84 -14.95
CA SER A 139 -2.28 -8.71 -15.51
C SER A 139 -3.11 -9.43 -14.44
N GLU A 140 -2.73 -9.32 -13.17
CA GLU A 140 -3.32 -10.09 -12.05
C GLU A 140 -3.64 -9.20 -10.85
N VAL A 141 -3.56 -7.87 -11.04
CA VAL A 141 -3.81 -6.93 -9.94
C VAL A 141 -5.28 -6.92 -9.55
N ASP A 142 -6.18 -7.20 -10.48
CA ASP A 142 -7.62 -7.26 -10.21
C ASP A 142 -7.97 -8.48 -9.35
N ASP A 143 -7.46 -9.67 -9.72
CA ASP A 143 -7.58 -10.89 -8.90
C ASP A 143 -7.05 -10.67 -7.48
N LEU A 144 -5.89 -10.00 -7.35
CA LEU A 144 -5.33 -9.61 -6.04
C LEU A 144 -6.29 -8.71 -5.24
N LEU A 145 -6.91 -7.72 -5.89
CA LEU A 145 -7.80 -6.77 -5.22
C LEU A 145 -9.12 -7.44 -4.80
N GLU A 146 -9.65 -8.35 -5.62
CA GLU A 146 -10.80 -9.18 -5.27
C GLU A 146 -10.51 -10.05 -4.04
N ASP A 147 -9.39 -10.77 -4.03
CA ASP A 147 -8.96 -11.64 -2.93
C ASP A 147 -8.68 -10.87 -1.64
N ALA A 148 -8.16 -9.64 -1.75
CA ALA A 148 -7.95 -8.75 -0.63
C ALA A 148 -9.26 -8.21 0.00
N ASN A 149 -10.44 -8.63 -0.51
CA ASN A 149 -11.78 -8.20 -0.08
C ASN A 149 -11.94 -6.67 -0.13
N VAL A 150 -11.20 -6.05 -1.06
CA VAL A 150 -11.39 -4.67 -1.46
C VAL A 150 -12.58 -4.69 -2.40
N LYS A 151 -13.62 -3.90 -2.10
CA LYS A 151 -14.71 -3.75 -3.08
C LYS A 151 -14.09 -3.17 -4.34
N ASP A 152 -14.20 -3.95 -5.42
CA ASP A 152 -14.12 -3.56 -6.82
C ASP A 152 -13.94 -2.04 -6.94
N ALA A 153 -12.71 -1.63 -7.23
CA ALA A 153 -12.32 -0.23 -7.22
C ALA A 153 -13.18 0.60 -8.16
N GLY A 154 -13.94 -0.01 -9.08
CA GLY A 154 -14.62 0.69 -10.17
C GLY A 154 -13.63 1.40 -11.06
N MET A 155 -12.37 1.01 -10.96
CA MET A 155 -11.51 1.09 -12.08
C MET A 155 -11.99 -0.04 -12.98
N ASP A 156 -12.58 0.31 -14.12
CA ASP A 156 -12.21 -0.41 -15.33
C ASP A 156 -10.69 -0.22 -15.46
N ILE A 157 -9.87 -0.93 -14.65
CA ILE A 157 -8.55 -1.30 -15.14
C ILE A 157 -8.96 -2.26 -16.24
N ASP A 158 -9.15 -1.71 -17.43
CA ASP A 158 -9.25 -2.51 -18.63
C ASP A 158 -8.06 -3.48 -18.56
N ASP A 159 -8.35 -4.77 -18.48
CA ASP A 159 -7.42 -5.90 -18.42
C ASP A 159 -6.30 -5.80 -19.50
N THR A 160 -6.43 -4.86 -20.44
CA THR A 160 -5.48 -4.57 -21.51
C THR A 160 -4.52 -3.39 -21.29
N VAL A 161 -4.65 -2.61 -20.20
CA VAL A 161 -3.80 -1.42 -19.98
C VAL A 161 -2.87 -1.59 -18.78
N GLU A 162 -1.59 -1.87 -19.05
CA GLU A 162 -0.51 -1.70 -18.08
C GLU A 162 -0.52 -0.24 -17.56
N THR A 163 -0.79 -0.04 -16.27
CA THR A 163 -0.84 1.27 -15.63
C THR A 163 0.31 1.45 -14.60
N PRO A 164 1.58 1.45 -15.03
CA PRO A 164 2.74 1.55 -14.14
C PRO A 164 2.84 2.90 -13.40
N ASP A 165 2.02 3.89 -13.78
CA ASP A 165 1.89 5.19 -13.12
C ASP A 165 0.84 5.21 -11.99
N VAL A 166 0.08 4.14 -11.74
CA VAL A 166 -1.01 4.21 -10.76
C VAL A 166 -0.59 3.69 -9.38
N ILE A 167 -0.94 4.46 -8.35
CA ILE A 167 -0.94 4.05 -6.94
C ILE A 167 -2.38 3.90 -6.48
N LEU A 168 -2.71 2.73 -5.97
CA LEU A 168 -3.99 2.48 -5.30
C LEU A 168 -3.79 2.58 -3.80
N THR A 169 -4.43 3.57 -3.18
CA THR A 169 -4.41 3.74 -1.73
C THR A 169 -5.63 3.09 -1.11
N VAL A 170 -5.41 2.11 -0.22
CA VAL A 170 -6.48 1.46 0.54
C VAL A 170 -6.43 1.94 1.99
N PRO A 171 -7.51 2.59 2.51
CA PRO A 171 -7.53 3.24 3.83
C PRO A 171 -7.36 2.35 5.07
N GLY A 172 -7.23 1.03 4.90
CA GLY A 172 -7.01 0.09 6.00
C GLY A 172 -7.63 -1.28 5.75
N LEU A 173 -7.22 -2.27 6.52
CA LEU A 173 -7.75 -3.64 6.43
C LEU A 173 -9.20 -3.75 6.89
N GLY A 174 -9.99 -4.56 6.17
CA GLY A 174 -11.38 -4.89 6.54
C GLY A 174 -12.38 -3.76 6.31
N VAL A 175 -11.93 -2.61 5.79
CA VAL A 175 -12.81 -1.52 5.38
C VAL A 175 -13.20 -1.75 3.92
N ARG A 176 -14.49 -2.00 3.66
CA ARG A 176 -15.04 -2.14 2.30
C ARG A 176 -15.21 -0.77 1.64
N VAL A 177 -14.09 -0.16 1.24
CA VAL A 177 -14.02 1.12 0.54
C VAL A 177 -13.31 0.94 -0.80
N ARG A 178 -13.72 1.75 -1.79
CA ARG A 178 -13.01 1.82 -3.07
C ARG A 178 -11.61 2.40 -2.82
N PRO A 179 -10.54 1.80 -3.37
CA PRO A 179 -9.22 2.40 -3.38
C PRO A 179 -9.24 3.78 -4.03
N ILE A 180 -8.35 4.65 -3.58
CA ILE A 180 -8.12 5.94 -4.22
C ILE A 180 -6.96 5.74 -5.20
N ALA A 181 -7.25 5.87 -6.50
CA ALA A 181 -6.24 5.83 -7.54
C ALA A 181 -5.59 7.22 -7.71
N THR A 182 -4.27 7.27 -7.70
CA THR A 182 -3.48 8.49 -7.94
C THR A 182 -2.30 8.18 -8.85
N SER A 183 -1.95 9.11 -9.73
CA SER A 183 -0.72 9.04 -10.54
C SER A 183 0.53 9.17 -9.64
N MET A 184 1.59 8.42 -9.95
CA MET A 184 2.92 8.57 -9.38
C MET A 184 3.53 9.91 -9.78
N ASN A 185 3.16 10.45 -10.94
CA ASN A 185 3.62 11.74 -11.48
C ASN A 185 5.17 11.82 -11.52
N CYS A 186 5.77 10.76 -12.02
CA CYS A 186 7.18 10.59 -12.27
C CYS A 186 7.66 11.56 -13.36
N THR A 187 8.24 12.68 -12.92
CA THR A 187 8.74 13.73 -13.82
C THR A 187 9.72 13.17 -14.86
N GLY A 188 9.44 13.41 -16.16
CA GLY A 188 10.30 12.97 -17.27
C GLY A 188 10.16 11.49 -17.62
N ILE A 189 9.25 10.76 -16.97
CA ILE A 189 8.85 9.38 -17.29
C ILE A 189 7.41 9.39 -17.78
N ASP A 190 6.52 10.01 -17.02
CA ASP A 190 5.14 10.18 -17.43
C ASP A 190 5.08 11.23 -18.54
N GLY A 191 4.40 10.88 -19.63
CA GLY A 191 4.10 11.84 -20.71
C GLY A 191 3.22 12.98 -20.19
N PRO A 192 3.04 14.07 -20.96
CA PRO A 192 1.95 15.01 -20.68
C PRO A 192 0.64 14.21 -20.69
N GLY A 193 0.02 14.05 -19.53
CA GLY A 193 -1.28 13.36 -19.41
C GLY A 193 -2.32 14.01 -20.33
N PRO A 194 -3.38 13.29 -20.72
CA PRO A 194 -4.46 13.88 -21.50
C PRO A 194 -5.01 15.09 -20.74
N ALA A 195 -5.03 16.23 -21.45
CA ALA A 195 -5.65 17.47 -20.99
C ALA A 195 -7.18 17.34 -20.97
#